data_AF-A0A943ECW7-F1
#
_entry.id   AF-A0A943ECW7-F1
#
_cell.length_a   1.000
_cell.length_b   1.000
_cell.length_c   1.000
_cell.angle_alpha   90.00
_cell.angle_beta   90.00
_cell.angle_gamma   90.00
#
_symmetry.space_group_name_H-M   'P 1'
#
loop_
_entity.id
_entity.type
_entity.pdbx_description
1 polymer ?
#
loop_
_entity_poly.entity_id
_entity_poly.type
_entity_poly.pdbx_seq_one_letter_code
_entity_poly.pdbx_strand_id
1 'polypeptide(L)' 'MKHYASMQELLSQDRAARHYFESLPDFVQEQIQSRAGSVNSMASLQDYAENLLRGDD' A
#
# COMPACT_ATOMS: atom_id res chain seq x y z
N MET A 1 -9.44 -3.70 -12.90
CA MET A 1 -8.37 -3.17 -12.04
C MET A 1 -7.07 -3.88 -12.39
N LYS A 2 -5.94 -3.18 -12.39
CA LYS A 2 -4.64 -3.80 -12.66
C LYS A 2 -4.13 -4.42 -11.35
N HIS A 3 -3.82 -5.71 -11.40
CA HIS A 3 -3.23 -6.46 -10.30
C HIS A 3 -1.78 -6.79 -10.66
N TYR A 4 -0.93 -6.74 -9.65
CA TYR A 4 0.49 -7.07 -9.73
C TYR A 4 0.75 -8.36 -8.97
N ALA A 5 1.88 -9.01 -9.21
CA ALA A 5 2.23 -10.24 -8.49
C ALA A 5 2.54 -9.98 -7.01
N SER A 6 2.97 -8.77 -6.67
CA SER A 6 3.33 -8.35 -5.31
C SER A 6 3.26 -6.84 -5.14
N MET A 7 3.32 -6.40 -3.88
CA MET A 7 3.49 -4.99 -3.55
C MET A 7 4.77 -4.41 -4.15
N GLN A 8 5.88 -5.15 -4.14
CA GLN A 8 7.14 -4.67 -4.74
C GLN A 8 6.98 -4.44 -6.25
N GLU A 9 6.24 -5.32 -6.93
CA GLU A 9 5.96 -5.17 -8.35
C GLU A 9 5.03 -3.98 -8.62
N LEU A 10 4.00 -3.78 -7.78
CA LEU A 10 3.14 -2.60 -7.82
C LEU A 10 3.97 -1.30 -7.67
N LEU A 11 4.80 -1.20 -6.64
CA LEU A 11 5.61 0.00 -6.36
C LEU A 11 6.70 0.24 -7.41
N SER A 12 7.17 -0.82 -8.07
CA SER A 12 8.16 -0.71 -9.14
C SER A 12 7.54 -0.27 -10.47
N GLN A 13 6.36 -0.80 -10.82
CA GLN A 13 5.71 -0.54 -12.11
C GLN A 13 4.74 0.64 -12.09
N ASP A 14 4.18 1.00 -10.93
CA ASP A 14 3.21 2.08 -10.79
C ASP A 14 3.79 3.21 -9.93
N ARG A 15 4.23 4.28 -10.60
CA ARG A 15 4.75 5.48 -9.93
C ARG A 15 3.71 6.16 -9.04
N ALA A 16 2.42 6.08 -9.38
CA ALA A 16 1.37 6.68 -8.58
C ALA A 16 1.20 5.91 -7.26
N ALA A 17 1.22 4.57 -7.34
CA ALA A 17 1.19 3.72 -6.14
C ALA A 17 2.42 3.94 -5.25
N ARG A 18 3.60 4.10 -5.86
CA ARG A 18 4.83 4.44 -5.12
C ARG A 18 4.72 5.78 -4.41
N HIS A 19 4.34 6.83 -5.13
CA HIS A 19 4.19 8.16 -4.53
C HIS A 19 3.16 8.18 -3.41
N TYR A 20 2.06 7.45 -3.58
CA TYR A 20 1.05 7.32 -2.54
C TYR A 20 1.62 6.61 -1.31
N PHE A 21 2.27 5.46 -1.49
CA PHE A 21 2.91 4.72 -0.40
C PHE A 21 3.93 5.57 0.37
N GLU A 22 4.82 6.27 -0.34
CA GLU A 22 5.84 7.14 0.25
C GLU A 22 5.25 8.39 0.95
N SER A 23 3.98 8.73 0.69
CA SER A 23 3.28 9.84 1.34
C SER A 23 2.58 9.45 2.65
N LEU A 24 2.48 8.15 2.96
CA LEU A 24 1.83 7.66 4.18
C LEU A 24 2.73 7.85 5.41
N PRO A 25 2.18 7.92 6.63
CA PRO A 25 2.97 7.92 7.86
C PRO A 25 3.85 6.67 7.97
N ASP A 26 5.01 6.79 8.62
CA ASP A 26 5.98 5.69 8.77
C ASP A 26 5.34 4.42 9.33
N PHE A 27 4.51 4.55 10.39
CA PHE A 27 3.82 3.40 11.00
C PHE A 27 2.88 2.67 10.02
N VAL A 28 2.24 3.41 9.10
CA VAL A 28 1.37 2.84 8.07
C VAL A 28 2.23 2.13 7.03
N GLN A 29 3.33 2.76 6.60
CA GLN A 29 4.27 2.15 5.66
C GLN A 29 4.85 0.83 6.19
N GLU A 30 5.22 0.79 7.48
CA GLU A 30 5.73 -0.42 8.14
C GLU A 30 4.68 -1.53 8.22
N GLN A 31 3.43 -1.19 8.58
CA GLN A 31 2.35 -2.18 8.64
C GLN A 31 1.98 -2.73 7.26
N ILE A 32 1.94 -1.88 6.24
CA ILE A 32 1.72 -2.30 4.85
C ILE A 32 2.85 -3.22 4.38
N GLN A 33 4.11 -2.89 4.66
CA GLN A 33 5.25 -3.75 4.33
C GLN A 33 5.17 -5.12 5.04
N SER A 34 4.71 -5.14 6.29
CA SER A 34 4.51 -6.38 7.07
C SER A 34 3.41 -7.29 6.49
N ARG A 35 2.47 -6.73 5.72
CA ARG A 35 1.37 -7.46 5.02
C ARG A 35 1.40 -7.25 3.50
N ALA A 36 2.59 -7.20 2.91
CA ALA A 36 2.77 -6.99 1.47
C ALA A 36 2.06 -8.02 0.56
N GLY A 37 1.71 -9.20 1.08
CA GLY A 37 1.09 -10.29 0.30
C GLY A 37 -0.33 -10.00 -0.20
N SER A 38 -1.10 -9.13 0.47
CA SER A 38 -2.47 -8.76 0.07
C SER A 38 -2.55 -7.42 -0.66
N VAL A 39 -1.47 -6.66 -0.71
CA VAL A 39 -1.42 -5.32 -1.33
C VAL A 39 -0.78 -5.44 -2.71
N ASN A 40 -1.60 -5.66 -3.73
CA ASN A 40 -1.13 -5.94 -5.09
C ASN A 40 -1.77 -5.05 -6.16
N SER A 41 -2.47 -4.00 -5.74
CA SER A 41 -3.08 -2.99 -6.60
C SER A 41 -3.16 -1.66 -5.85
N MET A 42 -3.31 -0.56 -6.59
CA MET A 42 -3.54 0.76 -5.99
C MET A 42 -4.77 0.76 -5.07
N ALA A 43 -5.86 0.09 -5.47
CA ALA A 43 -7.08 0.01 -4.67
C ALA A 43 -6.84 -0.72 -3.34
N SER A 44 -6.17 -1.88 -3.36
CA SER A 44 -5.82 -2.60 -2.12
C SER A 44 -4.85 -1.83 -1.22
N LEU A 45 -3.99 -1.00 -1.82
CA LEU A 45 -3.06 -0.16 -1.07
C LEU A 45 -3.80 0.97 -0.36
N GLN A 46 -4.71 1.65 -1.06
CA GLN A 46 -5.55 2.70 -0.49
C GLN A 46 -6.48 2.18 0.59
N ASP A 47 -7.20 1.08 0.31
CA ASP A 47 -8.12 0.47 1.27
C ASP A 47 -7.40 0.06 2.56
N TYR A 48 -6.22 -0.56 2.43
CA TYR A 48 -5.47 -0.98 3.61
C TYR A 48 -4.91 0.22 4.38
N ALA A 49 -4.38 1.23 3.68
CA ALA A 49 -3.93 2.46 4.31
C ALA A 49 -5.06 3.21 5.04
N GLU A 50 -6.26 3.30 4.44
CA GLU A 50 -7.43 3.91 5.07
C GLU A 50 -7.87 3.16 6.33
N ASN A 51 -7.85 1.82 6.30
CA ASN A 51 -8.16 1.00 7.47
C ASN A 51 -7.16 1.23 8.61
N LEU A 52 -5.86 1.36 8.30
CA LEU A 52 -4.82 1.65 9.29
C LEU A 52 -4.94 3.07 9.86
N LEU A 53 -5.27 4.06 9.01
CA LEU A 53 -5.44 5.45 9.43
C LEU A 53 -6.72 5.70 10.23
N ARG A 54 -7.76 4.87 10.05
CA ARG A 54 -8.99 4.94 10.87
C ARG A 54 -8.90 4.17 12.18
N GLY A 55 -7.95 3.23 12.30
CA GLY A 55 -7.83 2.31 13.43
C GLY A 55 -6.89 2.76 14.55
N ASP A 56 -6.38 3.99 14.50
CA ASP A 56 -5.56 4.60 15.55
C ASP A 56 -6.49 5.24 16.62
N ASP A 57 -7.14 4.40 17.43
CA ASP A 57 -7.78 4.77 18.71
C ASP A 57 -7.34 3.78 19.81
#